data_AF-A0A927WQG2-F1
#
_entry.id   AF-A0A927WQG2-F1
#
_cell.length_a   1.000
_cell.length_b   1.000
_cell.length_c   1.000
_cell.angle_alpha   90.00
_cell.angle_beta   90.00
_cell.angle_gamma   90.00
#
_symmetry.space_group_name_H-M   'P 1'
#
loop_
_entity.id
_entity.type
_entity.pdbx_description
1 polymer ?
#
loop_
_entity_poly.entity_id
_entity_poly.type
_entity_poly.pdbx_seq_one_letter_code
_entity_poly.pdbx_strand_id
1 'polypeptide(L)'
;MRKLTGFKINRSGHVDAYIFEWQNKNEAGAMESFTYRGIEPPRPQLLENAKRAAVLAARMVSLSITESEAGESGVFKSIGFEYPVGEDMYKMRIKASVAIQLGYTFDFTTPNWRVWYSNSHGEFNNNVRNTIHELLQECWKYIDGERAQTKLNFNVAEDKEQEDD
;
A
#
# COMPACT_ATOMS: atom_id res chain seq x y z
N MET A 1 15.19 9.06 -6.62
CA MET A 1 14.56 7.90 -5.94
C MET A 1 13.10 8.23 -5.71
N ARG A 2 12.17 7.41 -6.24
CA ARG A 2 10.72 7.65 -6.20
C ARG A 2 10.08 6.85 -5.06
N LYS A 3 9.21 7.47 -4.25
CA LYS A 3 8.50 6.83 -3.13
C LYS A 3 7.03 7.22 -3.15
N LEU A 4 6.11 6.25 -3.22
CA LEU A 4 4.67 6.51 -3.19
C LEU A 4 4.26 6.93 -1.78
N THR A 5 3.78 8.16 -1.59
CA THR A 5 3.35 8.67 -0.28
C THR A 5 1.86 8.44 -0.03
N GLY A 6 1.08 8.18 -1.09
CA GLY A 6 -0.35 7.95 -0.97
C GLY A 6 -0.96 7.27 -2.19
N PHE A 7 -1.99 6.47 -1.94
CA PHE A 7 -2.89 5.97 -2.97
C PHE A 7 -4.33 5.99 -2.43
N LYS A 8 -5.28 6.48 -3.25
CA LYS A 8 -6.69 6.62 -2.90
C LYS A 8 -7.58 6.16 -4.03
N ILE A 9 -8.66 5.47 -3.67
CA ILE A 9 -9.78 5.15 -4.56
C ILE A 9 -10.99 5.96 -4.08
N ASN A 10 -11.43 6.91 -4.90
CA ASN A 10 -12.67 7.65 -4.70
C ASN A 10 -13.77 7.01 -5.54
N ARG A 11 -14.68 6.29 -4.90
CA ARG A 11 -15.84 5.71 -5.57
C ARG A 11 -16.99 6.73 -5.59
N SER A 12 -17.45 7.10 -6.78
CA SER A 12 -18.60 8.01 -6.96
C SER A 12 -19.56 7.45 -8.00
N GLY A 13 -20.61 6.78 -7.53
CA GLY A 13 -21.57 6.11 -8.41
C GLY A 13 -20.91 4.97 -9.20
N HIS A 14 -20.92 5.07 -10.53
CA HIS A 14 -20.33 4.07 -11.44
C HIS A 14 -18.89 4.35 -11.85
N VAL A 15 -18.30 5.46 -11.39
CA VAL A 15 -16.94 5.86 -11.76
C VAL A 15 -16.06 5.88 -10.52
N ASP A 16 -14.96 5.16 -10.61
CA ASP A 16 -13.89 5.18 -9.61
C ASP A 16 -12.78 6.11 -10.09
N ALA A 17 -12.39 7.07 -9.24
CA ALA A 17 -11.23 7.93 -9.48
C ALA A 17 -10.06 7.48 -8.61
N TYR A 18 -8.89 7.36 -9.23
CA TYR A 18 -7.66 6.90 -8.61
C TYR A 18 -6.71 8.07 -8.44
N ILE A 19 -6.22 8.27 -7.22
CA ILE A 19 -5.26 9.33 -6.91
C ILE A 19 -4.00 8.66 -6.37
N PHE A 20 -2.87 8.97 -7.00
CA PHE A 20 -1.56 8.48 -6.61
C PHE A 20 -0.69 9.66 -6.27
N GLU A 21 0.00 9.59 -5.15
CA GLU A 21 0.87 10.64 -4.63
C GLU A 21 2.24 10.03 -4.39
N TRP A 22 3.29 10.71 -4.86
CA TRP A 22 4.66 10.26 -4.62
C TRP A 22 5.63 11.42 -4.51
N GLN A 23 6.79 11.13 -3.96
CA GLN A 23 7.93 12.02 -3.96
C GLN A 23 9.07 11.45 -4.78
N ASN A 24 9.83 12.31 -5.44
CA ASN A 24 11.08 11.94 -6.10
C ASN A 24 12.21 12.88 -5.68
N LYS A 25 13.39 12.33 -5.44
CA LYS A 25 14.63 13.10 -5.27
C LYS A 25 15.10 13.58 -6.64
N ASN A 26 15.18 14.90 -6.85
CA ASN A 26 15.70 15.50 -8.06
C ASN A 26 17.24 15.46 -8.12
N GLU A 27 17.82 15.92 -9.23
CA GLU A 27 19.29 15.94 -9.45
C GLU A 27 20.03 16.77 -8.40
N ALA A 28 19.41 17.84 -7.91
CA ALA A 28 19.94 18.69 -6.84
C ALA A 28 19.77 18.09 -5.43
N GLY A 29 19.14 16.91 -5.33
CA GLY A 29 18.91 16.21 -4.09
C GLY A 29 17.70 16.66 -3.27
N ALA A 30 16.92 17.61 -3.76
CA ALA A 30 15.66 18.03 -3.13
C ALA A 30 14.53 17.03 -3.40
N MET A 31 13.59 16.92 -2.47
CA MET A 31 12.40 16.08 -2.62
C MET A 31 11.27 16.87 -3.25
N GLU A 32 10.79 16.43 -4.41
CA GLU A 32 9.65 17.00 -5.12
C GLU A 32 8.44 16.09 -5.00
N SER A 33 7.26 16.69 -4.81
CA SER A 33 5.98 15.97 -4.69
C SER A 33 5.22 15.99 -6.01
N PHE A 34 4.58 14.88 -6.32
CA PHE A 34 3.83 14.67 -7.56
C PHE A 34 2.50 13.99 -7.26
N THR A 35 1.51 14.25 -8.11
CA THR A 35 0.18 13.62 -8.04
C THR A 35 -0.28 13.21 -9.43
N TYR A 36 -0.77 11.98 -9.56
CA TYR A 36 -1.46 11.50 -10.75
C TYR A 36 -2.92 11.20 -10.41
N ARG A 37 -3.84 11.60 -11.29
CA ARG A 37 -5.28 11.35 -11.16
C ARG A 37 -5.76 10.59 -12.40
N GLY A 38 -6.20 9.35 -12.19
CA GLY A 38 -6.77 8.50 -13.23
C GLY A 38 -8.27 8.29 -13.02
N ILE A 39 -9.01 8.16 -14.12
CA ILE A 39 -10.44 7.78 -14.14
C ILE A 39 -10.70 6.57 -15.05
N GLU A 40 -9.65 6.03 -15.68
CA GLU A 40 -9.73 4.88 -16.57
C GLU A 40 -9.99 3.59 -15.79
N PRO A 41 -10.66 2.59 -16.40
CA PRO A 41 -10.95 1.33 -15.74
C PRO A 41 -9.65 0.73 -15.17
N PRO A 42 -9.65 0.37 -13.88
CA PRO A 42 -8.43 -0.05 -13.20
C PRO A 42 -7.96 -1.38 -13.75
N ARG A 43 -6.65 -1.63 -13.63
CA ARG A 43 -6.12 -2.99 -13.73
C ARG A 43 -6.84 -3.87 -12.70
N PRO A 44 -7.43 -5.02 -13.11
CA PRO A 44 -8.10 -5.92 -12.17
C PRO A 44 -7.22 -6.29 -10.96
N GLN A 45 -5.91 -6.47 -11.19
CA GLN A 45 -4.96 -6.80 -10.13
C GLN A 45 -4.77 -5.67 -9.09
N LEU A 46 -4.83 -4.40 -9.51
CA LEU A 46 -4.78 -3.26 -8.59
C LEU A 46 -5.96 -3.30 -7.63
N LEU A 47 -7.16 -3.60 -8.13
CA LEU A 47 -8.36 -3.72 -7.30
C LEU A 47 -8.29 -4.92 -6.36
N GLU A 48 -7.80 -6.06 -6.84
CA GLU A 48 -7.64 -7.26 -6.02
C GLU A 48 -6.65 -7.02 -4.87
N ASN A 49 -5.48 -6.43 -5.18
CA ASN A 49 -4.48 -6.10 -4.17
C ASN A 49 -5.00 -5.05 -3.18
N ALA A 50 -5.80 -4.09 -3.64
CA ALA A 50 -6.47 -3.13 -2.77
C ALA A 50 -7.47 -3.82 -1.82
N LYS A 51 -8.27 -4.77 -2.31
CA LYS A 51 -9.18 -5.59 -1.48
C LYS A 51 -8.41 -6.38 -0.43
N ARG A 52 -7.31 -7.05 -0.81
CA ARG A 52 -6.44 -7.77 0.13
C ARG A 52 -5.89 -6.85 1.22
N ALA A 53 -5.46 -5.63 0.85
CA ALA A 53 -4.99 -4.63 1.81
C ALA A 53 -6.11 -4.16 2.78
N ALA A 54 -7.36 -4.07 2.33
CA ALA A 54 -8.50 -3.74 3.19
C ALA A 54 -8.78 -4.85 4.24
N VAL A 55 -8.71 -6.12 3.84
CA VAL A 55 -8.85 -7.27 4.75
C VAL A 55 -7.68 -7.32 5.74
N LEU A 56 -6.46 -7.13 5.26
CA LEU A 56 -5.27 -7.02 6.11
C LEU A 56 -5.43 -5.92 7.16
N ALA A 57 -5.93 -4.75 6.77
CA ALA A 57 -6.15 -3.64 7.67
C ALA A 57 -7.13 -4.00 8.80
N ALA A 58 -8.17 -4.79 8.53
CA ALA A 58 -9.11 -5.26 9.54
C ALA A 58 -8.43 -6.16 10.59
N ARG A 59 -7.52 -7.04 10.15
CA ARG A 59 -6.68 -7.87 11.04
C ARG A 59 -5.77 -7.01 11.91
N MET A 60 -5.20 -5.94 11.36
CA MET A 60 -4.30 -5.02 12.10
C MET A 60 -5.00 -4.28 13.24
N VAL A 61 -6.29 -3.99 13.12
CA VAL A 61 -7.08 -3.32 14.17
C VAL A 61 -7.79 -4.31 15.10
N SER A 62 -7.43 -5.60 15.03
CA SER A 62 -7.97 -6.67 15.87
C SER A 62 -9.49 -6.70 15.92
N LEU A 63 -10.16 -6.34 14.81
CA LEU A 63 -11.50 -6.84 14.60
C LEU A 63 -11.33 -8.36 14.54
N SER A 64 -11.97 -9.12 15.43
CA SER A 64 -11.99 -10.58 15.44
C SER A 64 -12.72 -11.12 14.20
N ILE A 65 -12.26 -10.72 13.03
CA ILE A 65 -12.80 -10.98 11.71
C ILE A 65 -11.78 -11.89 11.04
N THR A 66 -12.15 -13.15 10.93
CA THR A 66 -11.49 -14.11 10.07
C THR A 66 -11.78 -13.80 8.60
N GLU A 67 -10.97 -14.33 7.69
CA GLU A 67 -11.22 -14.19 6.23
C GLU A 67 -12.61 -14.70 5.82
N SER A 68 -13.19 -15.63 6.59
CA SER A 68 -14.54 -16.16 6.43
C SER A 68 -15.67 -15.28 6.98
N GLU A 69 -15.36 -14.34 7.88
CA GLU A 69 -16.35 -13.46 8.54
C GLU A 69 -16.42 -12.06 7.91
N ALA A 70 -15.33 -11.64 7.27
CA ALA A 70 -15.40 -10.53 6.33
C ALA A 70 -16.26 -11.00 5.16
N GLY A 71 -17.40 -10.34 4.92
CA GLY A 71 -18.08 -10.54 3.64
C GLY A 71 -17.10 -10.28 2.48
N GLU A 72 -17.42 -10.74 1.27
CA GLU A 72 -16.56 -10.64 0.07
C GLU A 72 -16.09 -9.20 -0.32
N SER A 73 -16.40 -8.19 0.48
CA SER A 73 -16.30 -6.76 0.18
C SER A 73 -15.63 -5.95 1.29
N GLY A 74 -14.35 -6.25 1.57
CA GLY A 74 -13.45 -5.22 2.08
C GLY A 74 -13.29 -4.11 1.02
N VAL A 75 -13.72 -2.88 1.33
CA VAL A 75 -13.59 -1.73 0.45
C VAL A 75 -12.38 -0.90 0.89
N PHE A 76 -11.32 -0.97 0.12
CA PHE A 76 -10.17 -0.08 0.25
C PHE A 76 -10.56 1.35 -0.11
N LYS A 77 -10.15 2.31 0.73
CA LYS A 77 -10.36 3.75 0.47
C LYS A 77 -9.04 4.46 0.20
N SER A 78 -8.06 4.28 1.09
CA SER A 78 -6.73 4.89 0.89
C SER A 78 -5.64 4.22 1.70
N ILE A 79 -4.41 4.36 1.25
CA ILE A 79 -3.18 4.07 1.99
C ILE A 79 -2.29 5.32 1.98
N GLY A 80 -1.64 5.59 3.10
CA GLY A 80 -0.65 6.66 3.25
C GLY A 80 0.62 6.13 3.88
N PHE A 81 1.76 6.69 3.47
CA PHE A 81 3.08 6.30 3.91
C PHE A 81 3.88 7.50 4.43
N GLU A 82 4.63 7.29 5.51
CA GLU A 82 5.61 8.25 6.03
C GLU A 82 7.01 7.61 5.91
N TYR A 83 7.85 8.17 5.02
CA TYR A 83 9.23 7.75 4.78
C TYR A 83 10.24 8.84 5.13
N PRO A 84 11.42 8.49 5.68
CA PRO A 84 11.65 7.47 6.71
C PRO A 84 11.33 8.02 8.10
N VAL A 85 10.90 7.16 9.01
CA VAL A 85 10.84 7.50 10.45
C VAL A 85 11.99 6.84 11.23
N GLY A 86 12.83 6.03 10.56
CA GLY A 86 14.04 5.36 11.06
C GLY A 86 14.83 4.66 9.92
N GLU A 87 15.91 3.95 10.23
CA GLU A 87 16.84 3.36 9.24
C GLU A 87 16.27 2.15 8.47
N ASP A 88 15.41 1.32 9.09
CA ASP A 88 14.89 0.06 8.50
C ASP A 88 13.35 -0.06 8.53
N MET A 89 12.62 1.05 8.64
CA MET A 89 11.15 0.99 8.65
C MET A 89 10.47 2.22 8.04
N TYR A 90 9.24 2.00 7.59
CA TYR A 90 8.30 3.07 7.27
C TYR A 90 7.03 2.95 8.12
N LYS A 91 6.31 4.06 8.28
CA LYS A 91 4.97 4.03 8.88
C LYS A 91 3.92 4.01 7.78
N MET A 92 2.87 3.24 8.01
CA MET A 92 1.77 3.08 7.09
C MET A 92 0.44 3.28 7.81
N ARG A 93 -0.51 3.90 7.11
CA ARG A 93 -1.90 4.03 7.56
C ARG A 93 -2.84 3.63 6.44
N ILE A 94 -3.77 2.73 6.72
CA ILE A 94 -4.80 2.31 5.78
C ILE A 94 -6.16 2.79 6.26
N LYS A 95 -6.95 3.33 5.34
CA LYS A 95 -8.38 3.59 5.51
C LYS A 95 -9.15 2.59 4.67
N ALA A 96 -10.04 1.86 5.30
CA ALA A 96 -10.82 0.83 4.66
C ALA A 96 -12.21 0.74 5.30
N SER A 97 -13.05 -0.05 4.67
CA SER A 97 -14.36 -0.41 5.15
C SER A 97 -14.52 -1.91 5.03
N VAL A 98 -15.12 -2.56 6.01
CA VAL A 98 -15.43 -4.00 5.93
C VAL A 98 -16.90 -4.20 6.25
N ALA A 99 -17.56 -5.05 5.47
CA ALA A 99 -18.89 -5.53 5.76
C ALA A 99 -18.79 -6.79 6.65
N ILE A 100 -19.49 -6.78 7.77
CA ILE A 100 -19.68 -7.98 8.61
C ILE A 100 -20.94 -8.68 8.12
N GLN A 101 -20.87 -10.00 7.93
CA GLN A 101 -22.03 -10.79 7.51
C GLN A 101 -23.18 -10.60 8.53
N LEU A 102 -24.37 -10.23 8.03
CA LEU A 102 -25.56 -9.88 8.84
C LEU A 102 -25.41 -8.62 9.73
N GLY A 103 -24.34 -7.84 9.56
CA GLY A 103 -24.05 -6.63 10.32
C GLY A 103 -24.02 -5.36 9.46
N TYR A 104 -23.60 -4.27 10.08
CA TYR A 104 -23.36 -3.00 9.40
C TYR A 104 -21.97 -2.99 8.74
N THR A 105 -21.82 -2.13 7.73
CA THR A 105 -20.52 -1.79 7.15
C THR A 105 -19.84 -0.75 8.04
N PHE A 106 -18.60 -1.01 8.45
CA PHE A 106 -17.85 -0.09 9.30
C PHE A 106 -16.64 0.48 8.58
N ASP A 107 -16.53 1.81 8.60
CA ASP A 107 -15.35 2.55 8.19
C ASP A 107 -14.35 2.61 9.33
N PHE A 108 -13.09 2.30 9.03
CA PHE A 108 -12.02 2.40 10.01
C PHE A 108 -10.72 2.91 9.39
N THR A 109 -9.83 3.33 10.27
CA THR A 109 -8.47 3.75 9.92
C THR A 109 -7.53 3.01 10.87
N THR A 110 -6.52 2.33 10.32
CA THR A 110 -5.50 1.69 11.14
C THR A 110 -4.70 2.75 11.91
N PRO A 111 -4.09 2.42 13.06
CA PRO A 111 -3.04 3.26 13.61
C PRO A 111 -1.87 3.40 12.63
N ASN A 112 -0.94 4.33 12.90
CA ASN A 112 0.33 4.40 12.17
C ASN A 112 1.15 3.15 12.50
N TRP A 113 1.07 2.16 11.63
CA TRP A 113 1.71 0.86 11.81
C TRP A 113 3.14 0.89 11.29
N ARG A 114 4.05 0.23 12.00
CA ARG A 114 5.46 0.10 11.61
C ARG A 114 5.62 -1.12 10.71
N VAL A 115 6.10 -0.91 9.49
CA VAL A 115 6.44 -1.98 8.56
C VAL A 115 7.95 -1.95 8.35
N TRP A 116 8.59 -3.07 8.66
CA TRP A 116 10.03 -3.23 8.56
C TRP A 116 10.39 -3.70 7.15
N TYR A 117 11.52 -3.25 6.61
CA TYR A 117 11.97 -3.76 5.31
C TYR A 117 12.57 -5.16 5.45
N SER A 118 13.25 -5.43 6.57
CA SER A 118 13.85 -6.73 6.88
C SER A 118 12.83 -7.83 7.26
N ASN A 119 13.16 -9.08 6.89
CA ASN A 119 12.36 -10.28 7.14
C ASN A 119 12.35 -10.77 8.60
N SER A 120 13.16 -10.15 9.48
CA SER A 120 13.46 -10.62 10.83
C SER A 120 12.35 -10.36 11.86
N HIS A 121 11.30 -9.61 11.48
CA HIS A 121 10.29 -9.09 12.40
C HIS A 121 9.01 -9.94 12.49
N GLY A 122 9.05 -11.19 12.00
CA GLY A 122 7.99 -12.19 12.16
C GLY A 122 7.01 -12.28 10.98
N GLU A 123 6.27 -13.40 10.93
CA GLU A 123 5.40 -13.77 9.80
C GLU A 123 4.30 -12.74 9.50
N PHE A 124 3.65 -12.20 10.54
CA PHE A 124 2.62 -11.18 10.35
C PHE A 124 3.17 -9.91 9.68
N ASN A 125 4.38 -9.47 10.06
CA ASN A 125 5.03 -8.33 9.41
C ASN A 125 5.37 -8.63 7.95
N ASN A 126 5.87 -9.84 7.68
CA ASN A 126 6.19 -10.30 6.32
C ASN A 126 4.93 -10.34 5.43
N ASN A 127 3.80 -10.84 5.95
CA ASN A 127 2.52 -10.85 5.24
C ASN A 127 2.02 -9.44 4.92
N VAL A 128 2.11 -8.53 5.90
CA VAL A 128 1.81 -7.10 5.68
C VAL A 128 2.70 -6.54 4.58
N ARG A 129 4.01 -6.69 4.71
CA ARG A 129 4.99 -6.16 3.76
C ARG A 129 4.74 -6.68 2.34
N ASN A 130 4.50 -7.98 2.17
CA ASN A 130 4.28 -8.59 0.86
C ASN A 130 2.98 -8.06 0.20
N THR A 131 1.88 -8.01 0.94
CA THR A 131 0.60 -7.48 0.43
C THR A 131 0.74 -6.02 -0.01
N ILE A 132 1.46 -5.22 0.77
CA ILE A 132 1.69 -3.82 0.45
C ILE A 132 2.64 -3.67 -0.75
N HIS A 133 3.66 -4.52 -0.85
CA HIS A 133 4.56 -4.53 -1.99
C HIS A 133 3.81 -4.85 -3.30
N GLU A 134 2.96 -5.87 -3.32
CA GLU A 134 2.09 -6.21 -4.46
C GLU A 134 1.17 -5.04 -4.86
N LEU A 135 0.56 -4.38 -3.88
CA LEU A 135 -0.27 -3.20 -4.14
C LEU A 135 0.54 -2.05 -4.77
N LEU A 136 1.73 -1.78 -4.23
CA LEU A 136 2.61 -0.72 -4.72
C LEU A 136 3.09 -1.00 -6.13
N GLN A 137 3.50 -2.23 -6.44
CA GLN A 137 3.87 -2.64 -7.79
C GLN A 137 2.77 -2.32 -8.81
N GLU A 138 1.52 -2.67 -8.50
CA GLU A 138 0.39 -2.39 -9.40
C GLU A 138 0.07 -0.89 -9.49
N CYS A 139 0.26 -0.12 -8.42
CA CYS A 139 0.14 1.34 -8.49
C CYS A 139 1.13 1.93 -9.51
N TRP A 140 2.38 1.47 -9.49
CA TRP A 140 3.38 1.94 -10.43
C TRP A 140 3.14 1.47 -11.86
N LYS A 141 2.68 0.22 -12.04
CA LYS A 141 2.26 -0.26 -13.36
C LYS A 141 1.09 0.54 -13.92
N TYR A 142 0.21 1.06 -13.06
CA TYR A 142 -0.87 1.95 -13.50
C TYR A 142 -0.34 3.32 -13.94
N ILE A 143 0.62 3.91 -13.19
CA ILE A 143 1.15 5.25 -13.51
C ILE A 143 2.10 5.23 -14.72
N ASP A 144 2.98 4.23 -14.81
CA ASP A 144 4.08 4.18 -15.79
C ASP A 144 3.90 3.09 -16.88
N GLY A 145 2.83 2.29 -16.82
CA GLY A 145 2.64 1.09 -17.64
C GLY A 145 3.53 -0.10 -17.22
N GLU A 146 3.62 -1.15 -18.04
CA GLU A 146 4.45 -2.35 -17.75
C GLU A 146 5.96 -2.06 -17.58
N ARG A 147 6.41 -0.86 -17.97
CA ARG A 147 7.80 -0.40 -17.81
C ARG A 147 8.15 0.01 -16.37
N ALA A 148 7.23 -0.13 -15.43
CA ALA A 148 7.37 0.30 -14.04
C ALA A 148 8.38 -0.51 -13.21
N GLN A 149 8.66 -1.78 -13.57
CA GLN A 149 9.49 -2.69 -12.75
C GLN A 149 10.93 -2.21 -12.55
N THR A 150 11.48 -1.41 -13.47
CA THR A 150 12.89 -0.94 -13.38
C THR A 150 13.09 0.21 -12.38
N LYS A 151 12.03 0.73 -11.74
CA LYS A 151 12.10 1.94 -10.89
C LYS A 151 11.70 1.72 -9.43
N LEU A 152 11.51 0.45 -9.04
CA LEU A 152 11.01 0.05 -7.72
C LEU A 152 12.14 -0.34 -6.78
N ASN A 153 12.67 0.63 -6.03
CA ASN A 153 13.62 0.33 -4.95
C ASN A 153 12.86 0.01 -3.66
N PHE A 154 12.54 -1.27 -3.46
CA PHE A 154 12.22 -1.81 -2.12
C PHE A 154 13.40 -2.58 -1.49
N ASN A 155 14.43 -2.90 -2.27
CA ASN A 155 15.65 -3.53 -1.77
C ASN A 155 16.65 -2.44 -1.37
N VAL A 156 16.55 -1.95 -0.14
CA VAL A 156 17.63 -1.18 0.49
C VAL A 156 18.48 -2.08 1.41
N ALA A 157 18.17 -3.38 1.50
CA ALA A 157 18.80 -4.27 2.49
C ALA A 157 19.60 -5.46 1.92
N GLU A 158 19.68 -5.70 0.60
CA GLU A 158 20.45 -6.84 0.07
C GLU A 158 21.82 -6.48 -0.55
N ASP A 159 22.08 -5.22 -0.88
CA ASP A 159 23.36 -4.83 -1.55
C ASP A 159 24.44 -4.32 -0.58
N LYS A 160 24.42 -4.72 0.70
CA LYS A 160 25.46 -4.35 1.68
C LYS A 160 26.13 -5.51 2.42
N GLU A 161 26.07 -6.73 1.88
CA GLU A 161 26.84 -7.87 2.43
C GLU A 161 27.65 -8.63 1.37
N GLN A 162 27.98 -8.02 0.22
CA GLN A 162 28.95 -8.59 -0.74
C GLN A 162 29.92 -7.53 -1.23
N GLU A 163 30.59 -6.84 -0.31
CA GLU A 163 31.87 -6.15 -0.56
C GLU A 163 32.56 -6.06 0.80
N ASP A 164 33.09 -7.19 1.26
CA ASP A 164 34.25 -7.32 2.15
C ASP A 164 34.43 -8.82 2.48
N ASP A 165 35.05 -9.54 1.55
CA ASP A 165 35.96 -10.68 1.80
C ASP A 165 36.74 -11.04 0.51
#